data_AF-A0ABD4TJH8-F1
#
_entry.id   AF-A0ABD4TJH8-F1
#
_cell.length_a   1.000
_cell.length_b   1.000
_cell.length_c   1.000
_cell.angle_alpha   90.00
_cell.angle_beta   90.00
_cell.angle_gamma   90.00
#
_symmetry.space_group_name_H-M   'P 1'
#
loop_
_entity.id
_entity.type
_entity.pdbx_description
1 polymer ?
#
loop_
_entity_poly.entity_id
_entity_poly.type
_entity_poly.pdbx_seq_one_letter_code
_entity_poly.pdbx_strand_id
1 'polypeptide(L)'
;MVLGNYKQVIAARSTDAEILRGSQDGGIVTQLFAYALDAGIIDGAIVAGPSDEPFKPEPMVATTREELLASRGTRYSISPNMSLIKEVTRSYGLDKVGVVGTPCQIQALRKGQLYPVGLRDVPDKIALAIGIFCMENFPYQSIIQLVEDHGATALENVSKLDIGKGKFWIYTERGATVQIPLKVTHKYEQPGCHVCLDYVSNLADISTGSVGTPDGWSTVFVRSANGDDIWAKAIAAGAFETKPIDSVKPGIELVTKLATEKITKNQQYIEDRKTKFTVGKELRNPYI
;
A
#
# COMPACT_ATOMS: atom_id res chain seq x y z
N MET A 1 0.21 -9.11 18.98
CA MET A 1 -0.80 -8.19 18.40
C MET A 1 -0.51 -8.06 16.91
N VAL A 2 -1.32 -8.67 16.03
CA VAL A 2 -1.00 -8.80 14.58
C VAL A 2 -1.33 -7.56 13.74
N LEU A 3 -2.14 -6.64 14.27
CA LEU A 3 -2.57 -5.40 13.60
C LEU A 3 -1.74 -4.16 13.99
N GLY A 4 -0.68 -4.35 14.77
CA GLY A 4 0.15 -3.27 15.30
C GLY A 4 -0.60 -2.37 16.30
N ASN A 5 0.07 -1.28 16.69
CA ASN A 5 -0.55 -0.25 17.53
C ASN A 5 -1.40 0.70 16.67
N TYR A 6 -2.56 1.06 17.18
CA TYR A 6 -3.45 2.04 16.56
C TYR A 6 -4.32 2.71 17.63
N LYS A 7 -4.81 3.92 17.32
CA LYS A 7 -5.75 4.67 18.15
C LYS A 7 -7.19 4.31 17.82
N GLN A 8 -7.49 4.15 16.53
CA GLN A 8 -8.82 3.77 16.05
C GLN A 8 -8.75 3.01 14.72
N VAL A 9 -9.82 2.24 14.46
CA VAL A 9 -10.04 1.54 13.20
C VAL A 9 -11.48 1.80 12.72
N ILE A 10 -11.62 2.19 11.46
CA ILE A 10 -12.87 2.66 10.88
C ILE A 10 -13.01 2.20 9.43
N ALA A 11 -14.25 2.11 8.95
CA ALA A 11 -14.53 2.02 7.53
C ALA A 11 -14.71 3.44 6.98
N ALA A 12 -14.03 3.79 5.90
CA ALA A 12 -14.12 5.12 5.30
C ALA A 12 -14.11 5.07 3.77
N ARG A 13 -14.65 6.14 3.16
CA ARG A 13 -14.45 6.46 1.75
C ARG A 13 -14.44 7.96 1.54
N SER A 14 -13.73 8.42 0.51
CA SER A 14 -13.73 9.82 0.09
C SER A 14 -15.15 10.29 -0.25
N THR A 15 -15.45 11.56 0.04
CA THR A 15 -16.69 12.23 -0.42
C THR A 15 -16.54 12.86 -1.81
N ASP A 16 -15.32 12.88 -2.35
CA ASP A 16 -14.98 13.45 -3.65
C ASP A 16 -15.23 12.43 -4.77
N ALA A 17 -16.26 12.71 -5.57
CA ALA A 17 -16.71 11.82 -6.63
C ALA A 17 -15.67 11.63 -7.75
N GLU A 18 -14.80 12.62 -7.99
CA GLU A 18 -13.74 12.52 -8.98
C GLU A 18 -12.67 11.54 -8.50
N ILE A 19 -12.23 11.69 -7.25
CA ILE A 19 -11.25 10.81 -6.63
C ILE A 19 -11.77 9.37 -6.60
N LEU A 20 -13.02 9.17 -6.14
CA LEU A 20 -13.63 7.84 -6.06
C LEU A 20 -13.69 7.10 -7.40
N ARG A 21 -14.03 7.79 -8.50
CA ARG A 21 -14.26 7.16 -9.81
C ARG A 21 -13.08 6.32 -10.33
N GLY A 22 -11.84 6.73 -10.02
CA GLY A 22 -10.63 6.04 -10.44
C GLY A 22 -9.87 5.34 -9.30
N SER A 23 -10.42 5.32 -8.09
CA SER A 23 -9.75 4.72 -6.93
C SER A 23 -9.90 3.19 -6.91
N GLN A 24 -8.91 2.51 -6.32
CA GLN A 24 -8.99 1.06 -6.13
C GLN A 24 -10.19 0.68 -5.23
N ASP A 25 -10.31 1.40 -4.12
CA ASP A 25 -11.27 1.17 -3.03
C ASP A 25 -11.92 2.51 -2.64
N GLY A 26 -11.94 2.88 -1.35
CA GLY A 26 -12.53 4.12 -0.85
C GLY A 26 -11.74 5.41 -1.14
N GLY A 27 -10.68 5.38 -1.94
CA GLY A 27 -9.93 6.59 -2.32
C GLY A 27 -9.16 7.30 -1.19
N ILE A 28 -8.83 6.57 -0.12
CA ILE A 28 -8.26 7.15 1.12
C ILE A 28 -6.92 7.86 0.90
N VAL A 29 -5.97 7.20 0.22
CA VAL A 29 -4.63 7.75 -0.01
C VAL A 29 -4.71 9.07 -0.78
N THR A 30 -5.38 9.04 -1.94
CA THR A 30 -5.48 10.21 -2.84
C THR A 30 -6.22 11.36 -2.17
N GLN A 31 -7.35 11.10 -1.50
CA GLN A 31 -8.10 12.13 -0.79
C GLN A 31 -7.29 12.75 0.34
N LEU A 32 -6.57 11.94 1.12
CA LEU A 32 -5.83 12.46 2.25
C LEU A 32 -4.62 13.29 1.82
N PHE A 33 -3.92 12.89 0.75
CA PHE A 33 -2.86 13.72 0.17
C PHE A 33 -3.38 14.97 -0.52
N ALA A 34 -4.51 14.90 -1.23
CA ALA A 34 -5.12 16.10 -1.82
C ALA A 34 -5.49 17.11 -0.72
N TYR A 35 -6.18 16.64 0.32
CA TYR A 35 -6.47 17.47 1.51
C TYR A 35 -5.20 18.03 2.16
N ALA A 36 -4.16 17.20 2.33
CA ALA A 36 -2.92 17.61 2.98
C ALA A 36 -2.12 18.63 2.15
N LEU A 37 -2.17 18.57 0.81
CA LEU A 37 -1.62 19.60 -0.07
C LEU A 37 -2.40 20.90 0.08
N ASP A 38 -3.73 20.86 -0.04
CA ASP A 38 -4.60 22.04 0.06
C ASP A 38 -4.46 22.74 1.43
N ALA A 39 -4.30 21.96 2.49
CA ALA A 39 -4.10 22.45 3.86
C ALA A 39 -2.64 22.84 4.17
N GLY A 40 -1.70 22.67 3.24
CA GLY A 40 -0.28 22.95 3.43
C GLY A 40 0.41 22.07 4.49
N ILE A 41 -0.18 20.92 4.82
CA ILE A 41 0.37 19.89 5.72
C ILE A 41 1.55 19.19 5.04
N ILE A 42 1.42 18.95 3.74
CA ILE A 42 2.50 18.51 2.85
C ILE A 42 2.67 19.51 1.71
N ASP A 43 3.85 19.56 1.12
CA ASP A 43 4.15 20.32 -0.12
C ASP A 43 4.39 19.40 -1.33
N GLY A 44 4.39 18.09 -1.10
CA GLY A 44 4.36 17.06 -2.14
C GLY A 44 4.38 15.66 -1.54
N ALA A 45 4.10 14.66 -2.36
CA ALA A 45 4.03 13.27 -1.94
C ALA A 45 4.78 12.33 -2.89
N ILE A 46 5.49 11.35 -2.33
CA ILE A 46 6.02 10.22 -3.10
C ILE A 46 4.90 9.21 -3.30
N VAL A 47 4.55 8.97 -4.56
CA VAL A 47 3.47 8.09 -5.01
C VAL A 47 3.94 7.10 -6.08
N ALA A 48 3.12 6.10 -6.39
CA ALA A 48 3.33 5.22 -7.54
C ALA A 48 2.60 5.81 -8.76
N GLY A 49 3.33 6.49 -9.61
CA GLY A 49 2.86 7.06 -10.87
C GLY A 49 2.69 6.01 -11.98
N PRO A 50 2.04 6.41 -13.09
CA PRO A 50 2.07 5.65 -14.33
C PRO A 50 3.48 5.65 -14.94
N SER A 51 3.72 4.70 -15.86
CA SER A 51 4.87 4.70 -16.75
C SER A 51 4.38 4.46 -18.19
N ASP A 52 5.30 4.41 -19.15
CA ASP A 52 4.99 4.09 -20.55
C ASP A 52 4.53 2.63 -20.73
N GLU A 53 4.79 1.75 -19.75
CA GLU A 53 4.36 0.34 -19.78
C GLU A 53 3.07 0.13 -18.96
N PRO A 54 2.02 -0.50 -19.54
CA PRO A 54 0.75 -0.71 -18.84
C PRO A 54 0.92 -1.45 -17.50
N PHE A 55 0.27 -0.96 -16.45
CA PHE A 55 0.35 -1.50 -15.08
C PHE A 55 1.75 -1.61 -14.45
N LYS A 56 2.79 -1.08 -15.09
CA LYS A 56 4.11 -0.91 -14.48
C LYS A 56 4.15 0.42 -13.74
N PRO A 57 4.27 0.42 -12.39
CA PRO A 57 4.39 1.65 -11.64
C PRO A 57 5.79 2.22 -11.75
N GLU A 58 5.88 3.55 -11.77
CA GLU A 58 7.12 4.26 -11.52
C GLU A 58 6.97 5.21 -10.32
N PRO A 59 7.97 5.31 -9.43
CA PRO A 59 7.96 6.32 -8.38
C PRO A 59 7.85 7.73 -8.97
N MET A 60 6.97 8.54 -8.41
CA MET A 60 6.77 9.93 -8.81
C MET A 60 6.65 10.83 -7.57
N VAL A 61 7.12 12.07 -7.67
CA VAL A 61 6.80 13.13 -6.70
C VAL A 61 5.60 13.90 -7.24
N ALA A 62 4.46 13.78 -6.58
CA ALA A 62 3.26 14.55 -6.89
C ALA A 62 3.22 15.81 -6.02
N THR A 63 3.12 16.99 -6.63
CA THR A 63 2.94 18.28 -5.96
C THR A 63 1.59 18.93 -6.29
N THR A 64 0.82 18.31 -7.21
CA THR A 64 -0.50 18.76 -7.63
C THR A 64 -1.56 17.68 -7.45
N ARG A 65 -2.82 18.10 -7.42
CA ARG A 65 -3.97 17.20 -7.33
C ARG A 65 -4.07 16.30 -8.58
N GLU A 66 -3.77 16.82 -9.75
CA GLU A 66 -3.78 16.10 -11.02
C GLU A 66 -2.78 14.94 -11.01
N GLU A 67 -1.56 15.18 -10.51
CA GLU A 67 -0.53 14.13 -10.35
C GLU A 67 -0.98 13.06 -9.34
N LEU A 68 -1.62 13.46 -8.23
CA LEU A 68 -2.19 12.50 -7.27
C LEU A 68 -3.30 11.65 -7.90
N LEU A 69 -4.14 12.24 -8.75
CA LEU A 69 -5.19 11.53 -9.48
C LEU A 69 -4.62 10.55 -10.52
N ALA A 70 -3.49 10.88 -11.15
CA ALA A 70 -2.81 10.00 -12.09
C ALA A 70 -2.20 8.74 -11.43
N SER A 71 -1.86 8.83 -10.13
CA SER A 71 -1.32 7.73 -9.34
C SER A 71 -2.35 6.77 -8.74
N ARG A 72 -3.64 6.96 -9.01
CA ARG A 72 -4.69 6.07 -8.47
C ARG A 72 -4.60 4.65 -9.02
N GLY A 73 -5.29 3.74 -8.33
CA GLY A 73 -5.39 2.32 -8.68
C GLY A 73 -4.19 1.50 -8.23
N THR A 74 -4.45 0.26 -7.82
CA THR A 74 -3.38 -0.63 -7.39
C THR A 74 -2.65 -1.21 -8.59
N ARG A 75 -1.32 -1.08 -8.59
CA ARG A 75 -0.43 -1.78 -9.50
C ARG A 75 0.25 -2.88 -8.69
N TYR A 76 -0.10 -4.15 -8.96
CA TYR A 76 0.39 -5.32 -8.21
C TYR A 76 1.83 -5.72 -8.57
N SER A 77 2.63 -4.76 -9.06
CA SER A 77 4.05 -4.95 -9.29
C SER A 77 4.90 -3.99 -8.46
N ILE A 78 6.21 -4.20 -8.44
CA ILE A 78 7.13 -3.46 -7.57
C ILE A 78 7.28 -2.01 -8.05
N SER A 79 6.80 -1.06 -7.25
CA SER A 79 7.16 0.35 -7.34
C SER A 79 8.20 0.71 -6.28
N PRO A 80 9.47 1.04 -6.62
CA PRO A 80 10.47 1.38 -5.63
C PRO A 80 10.33 2.83 -5.12
N ASN A 81 9.18 3.18 -4.52
CA ASN A 81 8.86 4.55 -4.05
C ASN A 81 9.99 5.17 -3.22
N MET A 82 10.65 4.37 -2.38
CA MET A 82 11.73 4.84 -1.50
C MET A 82 12.99 5.28 -2.25
N SER A 83 13.12 5.01 -3.55
CA SER A 83 14.23 5.53 -4.37
C SER A 83 14.25 7.07 -4.43
N LEU A 84 13.08 7.71 -4.32
CA LEU A 84 12.94 9.17 -4.35
C LEU A 84 13.11 9.82 -2.97
N ILE A 85 13.25 9.05 -1.89
CA ILE A 85 13.17 9.58 -0.51
C ILE A 85 14.25 10.62 -0.17
N LYS A 86 15.41 10.54 -0.83
CA LYS A 86 16.47 11.55 -0.70
C LYS A 86 16.25 12.70 -1.68
N GLU A 87 15.94 12.36 -2.92
CA GLU A 87 15.83 13.34 -4.01
C GLU A 87 14.68 14.33 -3.81
N VAL A 88 13.60 13.88 -3.18
CA VAL A 88 12.43 14.70 -2.84
C VAL A 88 12.80 15.93 -1.97
N THR A 89 13.85 15.82 -1.14
CA THR A 89 14.35 16.93 -0.30
C THR A 89 15.55 17.65 -0.93
N ARG A 90 15.86 17.37 -2.19
CA ARG A 90 17.01 17.90 -2.95
C ARG A 90 16.51 18.64 -4.18
N SER A 91 16.51 18.04 -5.38
CA SER A 91 16.09 18.74 -6.60
C SER A 91 14.65 19.21 -6.57
N TYR A 92 13.76 18.46 -5.91
CA TYR A 92 12.36 18.86 -5.72
C TYR A 92 12.17 19.91 -4.61
N GLY A 93 13.17 20.08 -3.73
CA GLY A 93 13.17 21.14 -2.72
C GLY A 93 12.07 21.04 -1.65
N LEU A 94 11.43 19.89 -1.48
CA LEU A 94 10.30 19.75 -0.54
C LEU A 94 10.77 19.84 0.92
N ASP A 95 9.93 20.44 1.76
CA ASP A 95 10.11 20.58 3.21
C ASP A 95 9.12 19.71 4.02
N LYS A 96 7.96 19.39 3.46
CA LYS A 96 6.90 18.61 4.13
C LYS A 96 6.41 17.48 3.23
N VAL A 97 7.11 16.36 3.32
CA VAL A 97 6.95 15.22 2.40
C VAL A 97 5.88 14.25 2.89
N GLY A 98 4.89 14.01 2.03
CA GLY A 98 3.99 12.87 2.10
C GLY A 98 4.62 11.62 1.47
N VAL A 99 4.34 10.43 2.02
CA VAL A 99 4.83 9.16 1.47
C VAL A 99 3.73 8.12 1.52
N VAL A 100 3.39 7.51 0.37
CA VAL A 100 2.61 6.26 0.36
C VAL A 100 3.50 5.06 0.05
N GLY A 101 3.26 3.96 0.75
CA GLY A 101 3.95 2.71 0.46
C GLY A 101 3.32 1.48 1.09
N THR A 102 3.78 0.32 0.65
CA THR A 102 3.47 -0.98 1.29
C THR A 102 4.21 -1.11 2.62
N PRO A 103 3.91 -2.12 3.47
CA PRO A 103 4.48 -2.22 4.82
C PRO A 103 6.02 -2.17 4.85
N CYS A 104 6.69 -2.83 3.90
CA CYS A 104 8.16 -2.83 3.82
C CYS A 104 8.73 -1.46 3.44
N GLN A 105 8.01 -0.64 2.66
CA GLN A 105 8.42 0.72 2.32
C GLN A 105 8.24 1.66 3.52
N ILE A 106 7.17 1.48 4.30
CA ILE A 106 6.99 2.22 5.55
C ILE A 106 8.05 1.81 6.59
N GLN A 107 8.44 0.54 6.64
CA GLN A 107 9.59 0.10 7.46
C GLN A 107 10.90 0.77 7.02
N ALA A 108 11.15 0.85 5.71
CA ALA A 108 12.33 1.55 5.17
C ALA A 108 12.31 3.04 5.55
N LEU A 109 11.15 3.70 5.44
CA LEU A 109 10.95 5.10 5.85
C LEU A 109 11.29 5.29 7.32
N ARG A 110 10.67 4.53 8.24
CA ARG A 110 10.90 4.68 9.68
C ARG A 110 12.33 4.31 10.08
N LYS A 111 12.92 3.30 9.45
CA LYS A 111 14.34 2.98 9.64
C LYS A 111 15.23 4.13 9.20
N GLY A 112 14.92 4.78 8.08
CA GLY A 112 15.64 5.96 7.60
C GLY A 112 15.51 7.17 8.53
N GLN A 113 14.38 7.33 9.22
CA GLN A 113 14.20 8.38 10.23
C GLN A 113 15.07 8.13 11.47
N LEU A 114 15.14 6.89 11.96
CA LEU A 114 15.88 6.55 13.18
C LEU A 114 17.38 6.30 12.95
N TYR A 115 17.75 5.79 11.78
CA TYR A 115 19.11 5.43 11.40
C TYR A 115 19.45 6.04 10.03
N PRO A 116 19.63 7.37 9.93
CA PRO A 116 19.71 8.10 8.67
C PRO A 116 21.05 7.95 7.93
N VAL A 117 21.44 6.72 7.61
CA VAL A 117 22.67 6.44 6.85
C VAL A 117 22.53 6.97 5.42
N GLY A 118 23.22 8.08 5.12
CA GLY A 118 23.16 8.73 3.80
C GLY A 118 21.88 9.53 3.53
N LEU A 119 21.03 9.72 4.55
CA LEU A 119 19.70 10.34 4.46
C LEU A 119 19.65 11.71 5.18
N ARG A 120 20.69 12.53 5.04
CA ARG A 120 20.72 13.88 5.60
C ARG A 120 19.47 14.67 5.18
N ASP A 121 18.87 15.41 6.10
CA ASP A 121 17.66 16.24 5.96
C ASP A 121 16.36 15.49 5.63
N VAL A 122 16.38 14.17 5.48
CA VAL A 122 15.17 13.38 5.22
C VAL A 122 14.31 13.19 6.49
N PRO A 123 14.86 12.79 7.65
CA PRO A 123 14.04 12.38 8.80
C PRO A 123 12.99 13.40 9.26
N ASP A 124 13.40 14.67 9.33
CA ASP A 124 12.60 15.77 9.86
C ASP A 124 11.61 16.35 8.85
N LYS A 125 11.76 15.99 7.56
CA LYS A 125 10.90 16.47 6.48
C LYS A 125 9.76 15.52 6.16
N ILE A 126 9.69 14.34 6.77
CA ILE A 126 8.57 13.41 6.58
C ILE A 126 7.37 13.89 7.40
N ALA A 127 6.42 14.51 6.72
CA ALA A 127 5.25 15.12 7.34
C ALA A 127 4.06 14.16 7.44
N LEU A 128 3.92 13.18 6.54
CA LEU A 128 2.82 12.21 6.58
C LEU A 128 3.18 10.90 5.88
N ALA A 129 3.08 9.78 6.57
CA ALA A 129 3.27 8.45 6.01
C ALA A 129 1.95 7.65 5.97
N ILE A 130 1.47 7.34 4.76
CA ILE A 130 0.30 6.49 4.53
C ILE A 130 0.73 5.09 4.09
N GLY A 131 0.35 4.07 4.84
CA GLY A 131 0.68 2.68 4.54
C GLY A 131 -0.50 1.94 3.91
N ILE A 132 -0.31 1.26 2.78
CA ILE A 132 -1.36 0.40 2.22
C ILE A 132 -1.22 -1.04 2.74
N PHE A 133 -2.34 -1.77 2.86
CA PHE A 133 -2.28 -3.20 3.20
C PHE A 133 -1.60 -3.96 2.06
N CYS A 134 -0.82 -4.98 2.39
CA CYS A 134 -0.15 -5.79 1.39
C CYS A 134 0.01 -7.22 1.89
N MET A 135 -0.49 -8.19 1.13
CA MET A 135 -0.23 -9.60 1.40
C MET A 135 1.11 -10.02 0.76
N GLU A 136 1.20 -9.87 -0.56
CA GLU A 136 2.41 -10.08 -1.36
C GLU A 136 2.49 -9.07 -2.52
N ASN A 137 3.60 -9.08 -3.27
CA ASN A 137 3.80 -8.29 -4.47
C ASN A 137 4.47 -9.16 -5.56
N PHE A 138 4.45 -8.72 -6.81
CA PHE A 138 4.92 -9.50 -7.96
C PHE A 138 5.99 -8.74 -8.76
N PRO A 139 6.98 -9.42 -9.35
CA PRO A 139 7.75 -8.86 -10.46
C PRO A 139 6.83 -8.42 -11.61
N TYR A 140 7.21 -7.40 -12.39
CA TYR A 140 6.36 -6.94 -13.50
C TYR A 140 6.08 -8.06 -14.54
N GLN A 141 7.10 -8.86 -14.86
CA GLN A 141 6.94 -10.02 -15.75
C GLN A 141 5.92 -11.04 -15.22
N SER A 142 5.82 -11.19 -13.90
CA SER A 142 4.81 -12.04 -13.28
C SER A 142 3.40 -11.51 -13.53
N ILE A 143 3.21 -10.17 -13.51
CA ILE A 143 1.91 -9.56 -13.84
C ILE A 143 1.57 -9.78 -15.32
N ILE A 144 2.53 -9.60 -16.22
CA ILE A 144 2.36 -9.92 -17.64
C ILE A 144 1.89 -11.37 -17.80
N GLN A 145 2.60 -12.34 -17.23
CA GLN A 145 2.25 -13.76 -17.35
C GLN A 145 0.88 -14.09 -16.71
N LEU A 146 0.55 -13.49 -15.57
CA LEU A 146 -0.75 -13.69 -14.94
C LEU A 146 -1.89 -13.14 -15.80
N VAL A 147 -1.70 -12.00 -16.47
CA VAL A 147 -2.74 -11.35 -17.26
C VAL A 147 -2.84 -11.94 -18.67
N GLU A 148 -1.72 -12.11 -19.36
CA GLU A 148 -1.67 -12.54 -20.75
C GLU A 148 -1.79 -14.07 -20.87
N ASP A 149 -1.04 -14.84 -20.09
CA ASP A 149 -1.06 -16.31 -20.20
C ASP A 149 -2.27 -16.91 -19.47
N HIS A 150 -2.44 -16.58 -18.19
CA HIS A 150 -3.52 -17.16 -17.37
C HIS A 150 -4.85 -16.44 -17.56
N GLY A 151 -4.81 -15.13 -17.82
CA GLY A 151 -5.98 -14.31 -18.06
C GLY A 151 -6.41 -14.24 -19.52
N ALA A 152 -5.59 -14.74 -20.46
CA ALA A 152 -5.83 -14.68 -21.90
C ALA A 152 -6.25 -13.27 -22.37
N THR A 153 -5.68 -12.23 -21.75
CA THR A 153 -6.06 -10.82 -21.94
C THR A 153 -4.80 -10.02 -22.19
N ALA A 154 -4.77 -9.20 -23.26
CA ALA A 154 -3.65 -8.27 -23.45
C ALA A 154 -3.65 -7.20 -22.35
N LEU A 155 -2.50 -6.95 -21.74
CA LEU A 155 -2.38 -6.07 -20.57
C LEU A 155 -2.86 -4.64 -20.84
N GLU A 156 -2.69 -4.17 -22.07
CA GLU A 156 -3.17 -2.88 -22.59
C GLU A 156 -4.70 -2.71 -22.54
N ASN A 157 -5.47 -3.79 -22.53
CA ASN A 157 -6.94 -3.76 -22.49
C ASN A 157 -7.50 -3.84 -21.06
N VAL A 158 -6.64 -3.89 -20.04
CA VAL A 158 -7.03 -4.01 -18.64
C VAL A 158 -7.33 -2.63 -18.07
N SER A 159 -8.48 -2.49 -17.42
CA SER A 159 -8.89 -1.26 -16.74
C SER A 159 -8.61 -1.30 -15.24
N LYS A 160 -8.65 -2.50 -14.63
CA LYS A 160 -8.39 -2.70 -13.20
C LYS A 160 -7.88 -4.12 -12.94
N LEU A 161 -6.95 -4.24 -11.99
CA LEU A 161 -6.58 -5.50 -11.36
C LEU A 161 -7.08 -5.49 -9.91
N ASP A 162 -7.43 -6.64 -9.37
CA ASP A 162 -7.79 -6.76 -7.95
C ASP A 162 -7.43 -8.13 -7.36
N ILE A 163 -7.18 -8.19 -6.06
CA ILE A 163 -6.94 -9.44 -5.32
C ILE A 163 -7.89 -9.48 -4.13
N GLY A 164 -8.81 -10.44 -4.16
CA GLY A 164 -9.83 -10.57 -3.14
C GLY A 164 -10.65 -11.84 -3.32
N LYS A 165 -11.32 -12.28 -2.25
CA LYS A 165 -12.22 -13.46 -2.27
C LYS A 165 -11.54 -14.72 -2.84
N GLY A 166 -10.25 -14.90 -2.57
CA GLY A 166 -9.46 -16.06 -3.01
C GLY A 166 -9.03 -16.05 -4.49
N LYS A 167 -9.20 -14.93 -5.18
CA LYS A 167 -8.96 -14.80 -6.63
C LYS A 167 -8.17 -13.54 -6.97
N PHE A 168 -7.41 -13.62 -8.06
CA PHE A 168 -6.87 -12.49 -8.81
C PHE A 168 -7.86 -12.14 -9.93
N TRP A 169 -8.27 -10.89 -9.99
CA TRP A 169 -9.31 -10.39 -10.88
C TRP A 169 -8.72 -9.46 -11.92
N ILE A 170 -9.13 -9.64 -13.16
CA ILE A 170 -8.77 -8.79 -14.29
C ILE A 170 -10.07 -8.21 -14.83
N TYR A 171 -10.19 -6.89 -14.79
CA TYR A 171 -11.29 -6.16 -15.40
C TYR A 171 -10.78 -5.48 -16.66
N THR A 172 -11.52 -5.60 -17.75
CA THR A 172 -11.14 -5.02 -19.03
C THR A 172 -11.90 -3.73 -19.32
N GLU A 173 -11.38 -2.88 -20.19
CA GLU A 173 -12.05 -1.65 -20.63
C GLU A 173 -13.41 -1.92 -21.29
N ARG A 174 -13.54 -3.08 -21.96
CA ARG A 174 -14.77 -3.51 -22.65
C ARG A 174 -15.77 -4.23 -21.72
N GLY A 175 -15.49 -4.29 -20.42
CA GLY A 175 -16.42 -4.80 -19.40
C GLY A 175 -16.36 -6.31 -19.14
N ALA A 176 -15.46 -7.05 -19.77
CA ALA A 176 -15.21 -8.45 -19.42
C ALA A 176 -14.41 -8.55 -18.11
N THR A 177 -14.67 -9.61 -17.34
CA THR A 177 -13.99 -9.91 -16.07
C THR A 177 -13.43 -11.33 -16.11
N VAL A 178 -12.14 -11.46 -15.84
CA VAL A 178 -11.43 -12.76 -15.73
C VAL A 178 -11.02 -13.00 -14.29
N GLN A 179 -11.06 -14.26 -13.86
CA GLN A 179 -10.78 -14.68 -12.49
C GLN A 179 -9.76 -15.81 -12.48
N ILE A 180 -8.65 -15.61 -11.77
CA ILE A 180 -7.59 -16.60 -11.62
C ILE A 180 -7.54 -17.02 -10.14
N PRO A 181 -7.60 -18.32 -9.81
CA PRO A 181 -7.44 -18.78 -8.43
C PRO A 181 -6.07 -18.39 -7.85
N LEU A 182 -6.01 -17.86 -6.62
CA LEU A 182 -4.73 -17.43 -6.02
C LEU A 182 -3.69 -18.55 -5.89
N LYS A 183 -4.11 -19.82 -5.83
CA LYS A 183 -3.17 -20.95 -5.85
C LYS A 183 -2.24 -20.93 -7.07
N VAL A 184 -2.71 -20.40 -8.20
CA VAL A 184 -1.94 -20.26 -9.43
C VAL A 184 -0.89 -19.15 -9.32
N THR A 185 -1.19 -18.09 -8.55
CA THR A 185 -0.32 -16.91 -8.43
C THR A 185 0.89 -17.16 -7.55
N HIS A 186 0.85 -18.14 -6.64
CA HIS A 186 1.90 -18.34 -5.63
C HIS A 186 3.33 -18.49 -6.18
N LYS A 187 3.50 -19.14 -7.34
CA LYS A 187 4.84 -19.30 -7.96
C LYS A 187 5.40 -18.02 -8.58
N TYR A 188 4.57 -16.98 -8.70
CA TYR A 188 4.89 -15.71 -9.35
C TYR A 188 5.20 -14.60 -8.34
N GLU A 189 4.96 -14.84 -7.05
CA GLU A 189 5.20 -13.89 -5.96
C GLU A 189 6.68 -13.53 -5.87
N GLN A 190 6.97 -12.28 -5.48
CA GLN A 190 8.33 -11.86 -5.17
C GLN A 190 8.85 -12.63 -3.95
N PRO A 191 9.99 -13.36 -4.04
CA PRO A 191 10.48 -14.18 -2.93
C PRO A 191 10.76 -13.41 -1.63
N GLY A 192 11.11 -12.12 -1.74
CA GLY A 192 11.30 -11.23 -0.58
C GLY A 192 10.03 -11.02 0.26
N CYS A 193 8.84 -11.26 -0.28
CA CYS A 193 7.59 -11.15 0.47
C CYS A 193 7.42 -12.28 1.51
N HIS A 194 8.08 -13.43 1.33
CA HIS A 194 7.96 -14.61 2.21
C HIS A 194 8.64 -14.44 3.58
N VAL A 195 9.39 -13.35 3.78
CA VAL A 195 9.94 -12.97 5.08
C VAL A 195 9.23 -11.77 5.70
N CYS A 196 8.19 -11.21 5.05
CA CYS A 196 7.53 -10.01 5.52
C CYS A 196 6.52 -10.32 6.65
N LEU A 197 6.76 -9.77 7.84
CA LEU A 197 5.92 -9.98 9.03
C LEU A 197 4.93 -8.83 9.31
N ASP A 198 4.54 -8.08 8.28
CA ASP A 198 3.66 -6.92 8.41
C ASP A 198 2.61 -6.90 7.30
N TYR A 199 1.33 -6.87 7.66
CA TYR A 199 0.21 -6.93 6.72
C TYR A 199 -0.47 -5.57 6.54
N VAL A 200 -0.81 -4.90 7.64
CA VAL A 200 -1.61 -3.67 7.65
C VAL A 200 -0.77 -2.40 7.79
N SER A 201 0.50 -2.44 7.38
CA SER A 201 1.45 -1.32 7.45
C SER A 201 1.56 -0.74 8.86
N ASN A 202 1.97 -1.58 9.81
CA ASN A 202 1.93 -1.29 11.25
C ASN A 202 2.67 0.00 11.68
N LEU A 203 3.62 0.49 10.87
CA LEU A 203 4.49 1.62 11.19
C LEU A 203 4.08 2.96 10.51
N ALA A 204 2.95 2.99 9.82
CA ALA A 204 2.46 4.20 9.16
C ALA A 204 1.84 5.19 10.15
N ASP A 205 1.63 6.44 9.75
CA ASP A 205 0.78 7.37 10.51
C ASP A 205 -0.69 6.97 10.39
N ILE A 206 -1.09 6.64 9.16
CA ILE A 206 -2.39 6.09 8.81
C ILE A 206 -2.17 4.89 7.90
N SER A 207 -2.93 3.82 8.08
CA SER A 207 -2.92 2.67 7.18
C SER A 207 -4.28 2.42 6.57
N THR A 208 -4.32 1.92 5.33
CA THR A 208 -5.58 1.67 4.64
C THR A 208 -5.52 0.46 3.70
N GLY A 209 -6.64 -0.21 3.51
CA GLY A 209 -6.78 -1.28 2.53
C GLY A 209 -8.23 -1.75 2.37
N SER A 210 -8.46 -2.62 1.39
CA SER A 210 -9.79 -3.10 0.99
C SER A 210 -10.43 -4.08 1.99
N VAL A 211 -9.63 -4.99 2.55
CA VAL A 211 -10.14 -6.08 3.39
C VAL A 211 -10.81 -5.52 4.65
N GLY A 212 -11.97 -6.07 4.98
CA GLY A 212 -12.78 -5.69 6.16
C GLY A 212 -13.98 -4.83 5.81
N THR A 213 -13.98 -4.20 4.63
CA THR A 213 -15.04 -3.30 4.16
C THR A 213 -15.68 -3.79 2.86
N PRO A 214 -16.89 -3.30 2.52
CA PRO A 214 -17.50 -3.57 1.22
C PRO A 214 -16.76 -2.86 0.08
N ASP A 215 -17.03 -3.27 -1.16
CA ASP A 215 -16.46 -2.66 -2.36
C ASP A 215 -16.74 -1.14 -2.40
N GLY A 216 -15.72 -0.34 -2.76
CA GLY A 216 -15.79 1.13 -2.75
C GLY A 216 -15.61 1.78 -1.36
N TRP A 217 -15.29 0.98 -0.34
CA TRP A 217 -14.88 1.43 0.99
C TRP A 217 -13.51 0.86 1.35
N SER A 218 -12.85 1.48 2.32
CA SER A 218 -11.58 1.00 2.85
C SER A 218 -11.63 0.89 4.37
N THR A 219 -10.98 -0.14 4.91
CA THR A 219 -10.58 -0.18 6.32
C THR A 219 -9.44 0.80 6.51
N VAL A 220 -9.52 1.65 7.53
CA VAL A 220 -8.50 2.65 7.88
C VAL A 220 -8.09 2.48 9.33
N PHE A 221 -6.79 2.35 9.57
CA PHE A 221 -6.18 2.43 10.91
C PHE A 221 -5.52 3.80 11.07
N VAL A 222 -5.91 4.52 12.11
CA VAL A 222 -5.23 5.77 12.52
C VAL A 222 -4.29 5.42 13.66
N ARG A 223 -2.99 5.72 13.51
CA ARG A 223 -1.94 5.15 14.37
C ARG A 223 -1.19 6.17 15.19
N SER A 224 -0.47 7.06 14.52
CA SER A 224 0.40 8.04 15.21
C SER A 224 -0.40 9.25 15.69
N ALA A 225 0.17 10.04 16.59
CA ALA A 225 -0.43 11.31 17.00
C ALA A 225 -0.61 12.27 15.81
N ASN A 226 0.37 12.30 14.90
CA ASN A 226 0.31 13.09 13.66
C ASN A 226 -0.81 12.60 12.73
N GLY A 227 -0.91 11.28 12.50
CA GLY A 227 -1.98 10.70 11.70
C GLY A 227 -3.37 10.99 12.28
N ASP A 228 -3.51 10.95 13.60
CA ASP A 228 -4.76 11.24 14.31
C ASP A 228 -5.21 12.70 14.16
N ASP A 229 -4.28 13.64 14.30
CA ASP A 229 -4.55 15.07 14.08
C ASP A 229 -4.96 15.36 12.62
N ILE A 230 -4.19 14.85 11.65
CA ILE A 230 -4.48 15.06 10.22
C ILE A 230 -5.82 14.41 9.84
N TRP A 231 -6.07 13.20 10.32
CA TRP A 231 -7.33 12.49 10.06
C TRP A 231 -8.53 13.25 10.64
N ALA A 232 -8.45 13.69 11.90
CA ALA A 232 -9.52 14.44 12.55
C ALA A 232 -9.85 15.74 11.79
N LYS A 233 -8.82 16.47 11.33
CA LYS A 233 -9.00 17.69 10.53
C LYS A 233 -9.61 17.39 9.16
N ALA A 234 -9.22 16.30 8.49
CA ALA A 234 -9.81 15.88 7.23
C ALA A 234 -11.30 15.48 7.37
N ILE A 235 -11.67 14.81 8.48
CA ILE A 235 -13.07 14.51 8.81
C ILE A 235 -13.86 15.79 9.05
N ALA A 236 -13.33 16.72 9.84
CA ALA A 236 -13.97 18.01 10.10
C ALA A 236 -14.15 18.85 8.82
N ALA A 237 -13.25 18.71 7.84
CA ALA A 237 -13.37 19.31 6.52
C ALA A 237 -14.34 18.58 5.57
N GLY A 238 -14.97 17.49 6.01
CA GLY A 238 -15.94 16.73 5.21
C GLY A 238 -15.31 15.86 4.12
N ALA A 239 -14.00 15.54 4.21
CA ALA A 239 -13.28 14.80 3.17
C ALA A 239 -13.66 13.31 3.07
N PHE A 240 -14.28 12.75 4.12
CA PHE A 240 -14.63 11.33 4.17
C PHE A 240 -16.00 11.06 4.78
N GLU A 241 -16.69 10.05 4.24
CA GLU A 241 -17.78 9.35 4.91
C GLU A 241 -17.17 8.21 5.75
N THR A 242 -17.65 8.04 6.99
CA THR A 242 -17.11 7.03 7.92
C THR A 242 -18.19 6.18 8.58
N LYS A 243 -17.84 4.93 8.90
CA LYS A 243 -18.64 4.01 9.72
C LYS A 243 -17.75 3.33 10.76
N PRO A 244 -18.22 3.07 11.99
CA PRO A 244 -17.49 2.22 12.94
C PRO A 244 -17.23 0.85 12.33
N ILE A 245 -15.99 0.34 12.42
CA ILE A 245 -15.63 -0.93 11.75
C ILE A 245 -16.46 -2.12 12.27
N ASP A 246 -16.89 -2.07 13.53
CA ASP A 246 -17.71 -3.12 14.17
C ASP A 246 -19.12 -3.21 13.58
N SER A 247 -19.59 -2.14 12.94
CA SER A 247 -20.87 -2.11 12.22
C SER A 247 -20.76 -2.59 10.78
N VAL A 248 -19.56 -2.92 10.31
CA VAL A 248 -19.28 -3.31 8.92
C VAL A 248 -18.89 -4.78 8.85
N LYS A 249 -19.39 -5.47 7.83
CA LYS A 249 -19.00 -6.85 7.51
C LYS A 249 -18.13 -6.86 6.24
N PRO A 250 -17.11 -7.72 6.16
CA PRO A 250 -16.73 -8.74 7.15
C PRO A 250 -16.00 -8.20 8.39
N GLY A 251 -15.60 -6.93 8.40
CA GLY A 251 -15.09 -6.23 9.57
C GLY A 251 -13.67 -6.63 9.96
N ILE A 252 -13.27 -6.22 11.17
CA ILE A 252 -11.91 -6.36 11.69
C ILE A 252 -11.48 -7.82 11.90
N GLU A 253 -12.43 -8.74 12.09
CA GLU A 253 -12.17 -10.17 12.27
C GLU A 253 -11.46 -10.78 11.07
N LEU A 254 -11.92 -10.48 9.84
CA LEU A 254 -11.28 -10.99 8.62
C LEU A 254 -9.89 -10.37 8.44
N VAL A 255 -9.74 -9.07 8.73
CA VAL A 255 -8.43 -8.40 8.68
C VAL A 255 -7.44 -9.07 9.62
N THR A 256 -7.89 -9.37 10.85
CA THR A 256 -7.09 -10.05 11.89
C THR A 256 -6.70 -11.46 11.46
N LYS A 257 -7.64 -12.21 10.88
CA LYS A 257 -7.38 -13.55 10.35
C LYS A 257 -6.28 -13.53 9.28
N LEU A 258 -6.42 -12.69 8.25
CA LEU A 258 -5.45 -12.62 7.15
C LEU A 258 -4.09 -12.10 7.63
N ALA A 259 -4.06 -11.12 8.55
CA ALA A 259 -2.81 -10.67 9.16
C ALA A 259 -2.09 -11.82 9.88
N THR A 260 -2.84 -12.62 10.65
CA THR A 260 -2.31 -13.77 11.39
C THR A 260 -1.76 -14.82 10.43
N GLU A 261 -2.53 -15.20 9.40
CA GLU A 261 -2.10 -16.17 8.39
C GLU A 261 -0.80 -15.74 7.70
N LYS A 262 -0.69 -14.47 7.29
CA LYS A 262 0.54 -13.92 6.70
C LYS A 262 1.73 -14.07 7.65
N ILE A 263 1.58 -13.59 8.88
CA ILE A 263 2.67 -13.52 9.85
C ILE A 263 3.10 -14.93 10.26
N THR A 264 2.16 -15.84 10.54
CA THR A 264 2.49 -17.23 10.90
C THR A 264 3.19 -17.95 9.76
N LYS A 265 2.69 -17.84 8.52
CA LYS A 265 3.32 -18.44 7.32
C LYS A 265 4.75 -17.93 7.14
N ASN A 266 4.94 -16.61 7.20
CA ASN A 266 6.24 -16.00 6.92
C ASN A 266 7.22 -16.17 8.08
N GLN A 267 6.75 -16.25 9.33
CA GLN A 267 7.58 -16.59 10.48
C GLN A 267 8.14 -18.01 10.33
N GLN A 268 7.30 -18.97 9.94
CA GLN A 268 7.77 -20.33 9.68
C GLN A 268 8.84 -20.36 8.58
N TYR A 269 8.66 -19.59 7.50
CA TYR A 269 9.65 -19.47 6.44
C TYR A 269 10.99 -18.90 6.95
N ILE A 270 10.96 -17.93 7.86
CA ILE A 270 12.18 -17.38 8.50
C ILE A 270 12.88 -18.43 9.38
N GLU A 271 12.13 -19.22 10.15
CA GLU A 271 12.72 -20.30 10.94
C GLU A 271 13.32 -21.40 10.06
N ASP A 272 12.66 -21.72 8.95
CA ASP A 272 13.15 -22.70 7.98
C ASP A 272 14.49 -22.26 7.35
N ARG A 273 14.72 -20.95 7.18
CA ARG A 273 16.00 -20.39 6.68
C ARG A 273 17.21 -20.70 7.55
N LYS A 274 17.00 -20.97 8.84
CA LYS A 274 18.06 -21.37 9.78
C LYS A 274 18.46 -22.83 9.56
N THR A 275 17.49 -23.72 9.33
CA THR A 275 17.70 -25.17 9.49
C THR A 275 17.55 -25.98 8.21
N LYS A 276 16.80 -25.50 7.20
CA LYS A 276 16.37 -26.31 6.05
C LYS A 276 17.06 -25.99 4.72
N PHE A 277 17.81 -24.90 4.63
CA PHE A 277 18.38 -24.45 3.35
C PHE A 277 19.82 -24.91 3.12
N THR A 278 20.57 -25.19 4.19
CA THR A 278 21.99 -25.58 4.10
C THR A 278 22.35 -26.55 5.23
N VAL A 279 23.34 -27.41 4.99
CA VAL A 279 23.87 -28.33 6.02
C VAL A 279 25.02 -27.63 6.76
N GLY A 280 24.88 -27.46 8.08
CA GLY A 280 25.89 -26.82 8.93
C GLY A 280 26.10 -25.31 8.70
N LYS A 281 25.16 -24.64 8.00
CA LYS A 281 25.14 -23.20 7.75
C LYS A 281 23.69 -22.69 7.79
N GLU A 282 23.50 -21.38 7.85
CA GLU A 282 22.18 -20.74 7.85
C GLU A 282 22.11 -19.59 6.83
N LEU A 283 20.91 -19.28 6.33
CA LEU A 283 20.70 -18.04 5.58
C LEU A 283 20.46 -16.87 6.55
N ARG A 284 20.96 -15.68 6.20
CA ARG A 284 20.80 -14.47 7.04
C ARG A 284 19.33 -14.18 7.37
N ASN A 285 19.08 -13.82 8.63
CA ASN A 285 17.82 -13.28 9.14
C ASN A 285 17.98 -11.77 9.43
N PRO A 286 17.23 -10.87 8.78
CA PRO A 286 17.35 -9.43 9.01
C PRO A 286 16.74 -8.94 10.34
N TYR A 287 16.08 -9.82 11.10
CA TYR A 287 15.40 -9.51 12.36
C TYR A 287 16.23 -9.84 13.61
N ILE A 288 17.47 -10.30 13.44
CA ILE A 288 18.47 -10.59 14.48
C ILE A 288 19.63 -9.62 14.27
#